data_AF-A0A239PF24-F1
#
_entry.id   AF-A0A239PF24-F1
#
_cell.length_a   1.000
_cell.length_b   1.000
_cell.length_c   1.000
_cell.angle_alpha   90.00
_cell.angle_beta   90.00
_cell.angle_gamma   90.00
#
_symmetry.space_group_name_H-M   'P 1'
#
loop_
_entity.id
_entity.type
_entity.pdbx_description
1 polymer ?
#
loop_
_entity_poly.entity_id
_entity_poly.type
_entity_poly.pdbx_seq_one_letter_code
_entity_poly.pdbx_strand_id
1 'polypeptide(L)'
;MRGTVARMLGLLLGAVAWLTVPASGVALAATPPQPGTFVGRGFDTCAAPSQAAMNAWRASSPYRAVGIYISGGSRSCAQPNLTATWVANQVANGWRLIPIELGYQAPCGTRTPKMSANPATARTQGGSAADSAVSAAQALGIGAGSTIYNDIEHYPSTASCKAAVLSFLSGWTERLHVRGYLSGMYSSGSSGIRDVCDAYNDTAYTRLDQLWIAWWNGVADTDAGSYCPDDYYANHQRLHQYAGEVTETWGGVTIRIDRNYLDVSPPQGPPPGEEWTATVDNSGPGFTASANWGTSAFSAQRFGADYRFASPVSSSDVAWYAATTPATDSYAINVWYPADAGYNNLAPYIVATTTGNQSVTVNQRTGGGQWVPLGVFTLPAGAGNKVGVSRWTSGTGYVVADAVRFTRL
;
A
#
# COMPACT_ATOMS: atom_id res chain seq x y z
N MET A 1 -68.48 -9.59 67.83
CA MET A 1 -68.11 -10.71 66.93
C MET A 1 -67.92 -10.18 65.53
N ARG A 2 -66.68 -10.21 65.02
CA ARG A 2 -66.26 -10.41 63.62
C ARG A 2 -64.82 -9.91 63.51
N GLY A 3 -63.90 -10.88 63.58
CA GLY A 3 -62.47 -10.66 63.46
C GLY A 3 -62.04 -10.45 62.01
N THR A 4 -61.08 -9.55 61.88
CA THR A 4 -60.43 -9.05 60.67
C THR A 4 -59.49 -10.11 60.08
N VAL A 5 -59.57 -10.37 58.77
CA VAL A 5 -58.56 -11.15 58.03
C VAL A 5 -57.76 -10.19 57.17
N ALA A 6 -56.48 -10.05 57.48
CA ALA A 6 -55.50 -9.30 56.70
C ALA A 6 -55.08 -10.12 55.47
N ARG A 7 -55.12 -9.50 54.28
CA ARG A 7 -54.47 -10.01 53.06
C ARG A 7 -53.21 -9.19 52.80
N MET A 8 -52.06 -9.86 52.86
CA MET A 8 -50.78 -9.35 52.38
C MET A 8 -50.82 -9.17 50.85
N LEU A 9 -50.49 -7.98 50.37
CA LEU A 9 -50.19 -7.69 48.97
C LEU A 9 -48.67 -7.56 48.84
N GLY A 10 -48.03 -8.49 48.12
CA GLY A 10 -46.59 -8.43 47.84
C GLY A 10 -46.28 -7.36 46.80
N LEU A 11 -45.40 -6.42 47.13
CA LEU A 11 -44.78 -5.48 46.19
C LEU A 11 -43.69 -6.21 45.39
N LEU A 12 -43.88 -6.36 44.08
CA LEU A 12 -42.81 -6.69 43.13
C LEU A 12 -42.17 -5.37 42.66
N LEU A 13 -40.98 -5.06 43.19
CA LEU A 13 -40.09 -4.02 42.65
C LEU A 13 -39.47 -4.55 41.34
N GLY A 14 -39.97 -4.09 40.20
CA GLY A 14 -39.33 -4.30 38.90
C GLY A 14 -38.12 -3.39 38.75
N ALA A 15 -36.92 -3.95 38.71
CA ALA A 15 -35.70 -3.24 38.36
C ALA A 15 -35.73 -2.91 36.85
N VAL A 16 -35.81 -1.62 36.50
CA VAL A 16 -35.65 -1.16 35.12
C VAL A 16 -34.16 -1.08 34.82
N ALA A 17 -33.63 -2.09 34.13
CA ALA A 17 -32.29 -2.05 33.58
C ALA A 17 -32.27 -1.09 32.38
N TRP A 18 -31.55 0.03 32.50
CA TRP A 18 -31.24 0.88 31.36
C TRP A 18 -30.27 0.14 30.45
N LEU A 19 -30.76 -0.39 29.33
CA LEU A 19 -29.93 -0.87 28.23
C LEU A 19 -29.25 0.35 27.59
N THR A 20 -27.97 0.57 27.92
CA THR A 20 -27.10 1.44 27.14
C THR A 20 -26.80 0.75 25.82
N VAL A 21 -27.53 1.13 24.76
CA VAL A 21 -27.16 0.75 23.40
C VAL A 21 -25.86 1.48 23.07
N PRO A 22 -24.75 0.80 22.76
CA PRO A 22 -23.56 1.48 22.29
C PRO A 22 -23.93 2.19 20.98
N ALA A 23 -23.66 3.49 20.89
CA ALA A 23 -23.77 4.23 19.65
C ALA A 23 -22.85 3.55 18.64
N SER A 24 -23.44 2.79 17.71
CA SER A 24 -22.73 2.23 16.58
C SER A 24 -22.37 3.42 15.70
N GLY A 25 -21.15 3.95 15.87
CA GLY A 25 -20.63 4.99 15.01
C GLY A 25 -20.67 4.48 13.57
N VAL A 26 -21.45 5.14 12.73
CA VAL A 26 -21.43 4.85 11.29
C VAL A 26 -20.01 5.13 10.82
N ALA A 27 -19.30 4.10 10.37
CA ALA A 27 -17.99 4.27 9.77
C ALA A 27 -18.12 5.22 8.57
N LEU A 28 -17.36 6.32 8.58
CA LEU A 28 -17.32 7.25 7.46
C LEU A 28 -16.82 6.49 6.22
N ALA A 29 -17.49 6.67 5.08
CA ALA A 29 -17.03 6.12 3.82
C ALA A 29 -15.63 6.66 3.49
N ALA A 30 -14.78 5.80 2.90
CA ALA A 30 -13.45 6.21 2.48
C ALA A 30 -13.54 7.38 1.48
N THR A 31 -12.67 8.37 1.67
CA THR A 31 -12.53 9.48 0.71
C THR A 31 -11.96 8.97 -0.62
N PRO A 32 -12.29 9.62 -1.75
CA PRO A 32 -11.62 9.36 -3.02
C PRO A 32 -10.09 9.50 -2.88
N PRO A 33 -9.30 8.90 -3.80
CA PRO A 33 -7.85 9.02 -3.80
C PRO A 33 -7.35 10.45 -3.56
N GLN A 34 -6.42 10.60 -2.62
CA GLN A 34 -5.79 11.88 -2.27
C GLN A 34 -4.30 11.87 -2.65
N PRO A 35 -3.76 12.93 -3.28
CA PRO A 35 -4.47 14.11 -3.78
C PRO A 35 -5.36 13.83 -5.00
N GLY A 36 -5.27 12.64 -5.60
CA GLY A 36 -5.98 12.30 -6.83
C GLY A 36 -5.47 13.15 -8.00
N THR A 37 -6.31 13.34 -9.03
CA THR A 37 -5.94 14.20 -10.16
C THR A 37 -6.12 15.67 -9.80
N PHE A 38 -5.02 16.42 -9.85
CA PHE A 38 -4.99 17.83 -9.49
C PHE A 38 -3.80 18.57 -10.10
N VAL A 39 -4.10 19.74 -10.66
CA VAL A 39 -3.10 20.72 -11.09
C VAL A 39 -3.38 22.04 -10.38
N GLY A 40 -2.38 22.61 -9.71
CA GLY A 40 -2.47 23.94 -9.11
C GLY A 40 -1.77 24.08 -7.77
N ARG A 41 -2.11 25.17 -7.07
CA ARG A 41 -1.43 25.55 -5.83
C ARG A 41 -1.91 24.72 -4.64
N GLY A 42 -0.97 24.25 -3.86
CA GLY A 42 -1.15 23.71 -2.52
C GLY A 42 -0.28 24.44 -1.51
N PHE A 43 -0.43 24.05 -0.25
CA PHE A 43 0.51 24.42 0.80
C PHE A 43 0.62 23.29 1.79
N ASP A 44 1.64 23.30 2.63
CA ASP A 44 1.68 22.46 3.82
C ASP A 44 1.98 23.32 5.04
N THR A 45 1.60 22.82 6.21
CA THR A 45 1.82 23.51 7.48
C THR A 45 1.89 22.47 8.59
N CYS A 46 2.62 22.81 9.65
CA CYS A 46 3.03 21.84 10.66
C CYS A 46 1.85 21.14 11.36
N ALA A 47 0.77 21.87 11.68
CA ALA A 47 -0.44 21.29 12.30
C ALA A 47 -1.65 21.52 11.41
N ALA A 48 -2.50 20.48 11.25
CA ALA A 48 -3.76 20.59 10.52
C ALA A 48 -4.58 21.81 11.02
N PRO A 49 -4.93 22.78 10.16
CA PRO A 49 -5.67 23.97 10.59
C PRO A 49 -7.07 23.66 11.11
N SER A 50 -7.66 24.57 11.89
CA SER A 50 -9.05 24.43 12.33
C SER A 50 -10.03 24.49 11.14
N GLN A 51 -11.25 23.96 11.31
CA GLN A 51 -12.26 24.02 10.24
C GLN A 51 -12.57 25.46 9.82
N ALA A 52 -12.63 26.41 10.76
CA ALA A 52 -12.85 27.82 10.47
C ALA A 52 -11.72 28.41 9.62
N ALA A 53 -10.46 28.08 9.95
CA ALA A 53 -9.31 28.49 9.16
C ALA A 53 -9.35 27.93 7.74
N MET A 54 -9.64 26.62 7.60
CA MET A 54 -9.78 25.97 6.30
C MET A 54 -10.90 26.60 5.45
N ASN A 55 -12.04 26.93 6.05
CA ASN A 55 -13.14 27.60 5.34
C ASN A 55 -12.73 29.00 4.86
N ALA A 56 -12.12 29.82 5.72
CA ALA A 56 -11.66 31.17 5.38
C ALA A 56 -10.63 31.16 4.25
N TRP A 57 -9.66 30.25 4.34
CA TRP A 57 -8.62 30.06 3.33
C TRP A 57 -9.18 29.52 2.02
N ARG A 58 -10.15 28.60 2.08
CA ARG A 58 -10.78 28.07 0.88
C ARG A 58 -11.54 29.14 0.09
N ALA A 59 -12.18 30.07 0.79
CA ALA A 59 -12.93 31.16 0.18
C ALA A 59 -12.02 32.26 -0.39
N SER A 60 -10.86 32.50 0.22
CA SER A 60 -10.08 33.71 -0.03
C SER A 60 -8.70 33.49 -0.65
N SER A 61 -8.11 32.30 -0.50
CA SER A 61 -6.75 31.98 -0.96
C SER A 61 -6.74 31.30 -2.34
N PRO A 62 -5.59 31.31 -3.06
CA PRO A 62 -5.44 30.60 -4.33
C PRO A 62 -5.22 29.09 -4.17
N TYR A 63 -5.12 28.57 -2.94
CA TYR A 63 -4.77 27.17 -2.69
C TYR A 63 -5.98 26.24 -2.77
N ARG A 64 -5.76 25.03 -3.32
CA ARG A 64 -6.77 23.95 -3.38
C ARG A 64 -6.23 22.60 -2.91
N ALA A 65 -4.96 22.52 -2.52
CA ALA A 65 -4.37 21.36 -1.86
C ALA A 65 -3.73 21.74 -0.51
N VAL A 66 -3.72 20.80 0.44
CA VAL A 66 -3.08 20.98 1.76
C VAL A 66 -2.31 19.72 2.18
N GLY A 67 -1.06 19.89 2.63
CA GLY A 67 -0.25 18.85 3.25
C GLY A 67 -0.66 18.56 4.68
N ILE A 68 -0.77 17.27 5.01
CA ILE A 68 -1.15 16.79 6.33
C ILE A 68 -0.19 15.69 6.81
N TYR A 69 0.42 15.91 7.96
CA TYR A 69 1.36 14.95 8.56
C TYR A 69 0.60 13.84 9.30
N ILE A 70 0.32 12.74 8.60
CA ILE A 70 -0.55 11.66 9.10
C ILE A 70 0.19 10.72 10.06
N SER A 71 1.50 10.54 9.89
CA SER A 71 2.28 9.58 10.64
C SER A 71 3.78 9.91 10.65
N GLY A 72 4.58 9.07 11.31
CA GLY A 72 6.01 9.23 11.43
C GLY A 72 6.46 9.86 12.75
N GLY A 73 7.60 9.37 13.25
CA GLY A 73 8.19 9.76 14.54
C GLY A 73 9.04 11.03 14.51
N SER A 74 9.32 11.60 13.34
CA SER A 74 10.07 12.87 13.19
C SER A 74 9.16 14.10 13.16
N ARG A 75 7.83 13.93 13.28
CA ARG A 75 6.87 15.04 13.30
C ARG A 75 7.12 15.99 14.48
N SER A 76 7.20 17.28 14.19
CA SER A 76 7.47 18.32 15.21
C SER A 76 6.21 18.89 15.87
N CYS A 77 5.05 18.77 15.22
CA CYS A 77 3.79 19.29 15.75
C CYS A 77 2.79 18.18 16.08
N ALA A 78 2.04 18.41 17.16
CA ALA A 78 0.80 17.68 17.40
C ALA A 78 -0.23 18.01 16.30
N GLN A 79 -1.16 17.07 16.07
CA GLN A 79 -2.20 17.18 15.05
C GLN A 79 -3.60 17.27 15.69
N PRO A 80 -3.92 18.31 16.49
CA PRO A 80 -5.14 18.34 17.31
C PRO A 80 -6.44 18.36 16.50
N ASN A 81 -6.40 18.85 15.25
CA ASN A 81 -7.58 18.91 14.38
C ASN A 81 -7.66 17.72 13.39
N LEU A 82 -6.58 16.97 13.19
CA LEU A 82 -6.52 15.94 12.16
C LEU A 82 -7.29 14.70 12.62
N THR A 83 -8.52 14.59 12.12
CA THR A 83 -9.45 13.50 12.41
C THR A 83 -10.10 13.02 11.13
N ALA A 84 -10.71 11.83 11.14
CA ALA A 84 -11.47 11.34 9.98
C ALA A 84 -12.60 12.31 9.56
N THR A 85 -13.28 12.94 10.52
CA THR A 85 -14.29 13.98 10.26
C THR A 85 -13.68 15.21 9.60
N TRP A 86 -12.52 15.67 10.07
CA TRP A 86 -11.83 16.80 9.46
C TRP A 86 -11.42 16.49 8.02
N VAL A 87 -10.88 15.29 7.76
CA VAL A 87 -10.51 14.82 6.42
C VAL A 87 -11.72 14.78 5.50
N ALA A 88 -12.81 14.15 5.94
CA ALA A 88 -14.06 14.08 5.17
C ALA A 88 -14.60 15.49 4.85
N ASN A 89 -14.57 16.41 5.82
CA ASN A 89 -14.99 17.79 5.61
C ASN A 89 -14.12 18.54 4.60
N GLN A 90 -12.79 18.35 4.63
CA GLN A 90 -11.91 19.04 3.68
C GLN A 90 -12.12 18.53 2.26
N VAL A 91 -12.20 17.21 2.10
CA VAL A 91 -12.45 16.58 0.80
C VAL A 91 -13.83 16.96 0.26
N ALA A 92 -14.88 16.92 1.10
CA ALA A 92 -16.23 17.34 0.71
C ALA A 92 -16.31 18.81 0.33
N ASN A 93 -15.52 19.67 0.99
CA ASN A 93 -15.41 21.04 0.58
C ASN A 93 -14.65 21.15 -0.75
N GLY A 94 -13.78 20.22 -1.11
CA GLY A 94 -13.04 20.21 -2.38
C GLY A 94 -11.60 20.71 -2.23
N TRP A 95 -11.02 20.48 -1.05
CA TRP A 95 -9.58 20.42 -0.87
C TRP A 95 -9.03 19.08 -1.38
N ARG A 96 -7.81 19.10 -1.91
CA ARG A 96 -6.98 17.91 -2.09
C ARG A 96 -6.04 17.76 -0.91
N LEU A 97 -5.87 16.55 -0.41
CA LEU A 97 -4.96 16.28 0.71
C LEU A 97 -3.66 15.68 0.20
N ILE A 98 -2.54 16.08 0.79
CA ILE A 98 -1.20 15.53 0.52
C ILE A 98 -0.77 14.80 1.81
N PRO A 99 -0.99 13.48 1.93
CA PRO A 99 -0.66 12.72 3.15
C PRO A 99 0.85 12.52 3.30
N ILE A 100 1.41 12.92 4.45
CA ILE A 100 2.85 12.94 4.71
C ILE A 100 3.22 11.98 5.85
N GLU A 101 4.19 11.11 5.59
CA GLU A 101 4.92 10.31 6.58
C GLU A 101 6.26 10.99 6.87
N LEU A 102 6.37 11.68 8.01
CA LEU A 102 7.62 12.29 8.47
C LEU A 102 8.29 11.37 9.50
N GLY A 103 8.97 10.36 8.97
CA GLY A 103 9.50 9.22 9.71
C GLY A 103 11.02 9.16 9.73
N TYR A 104 11.56 7.99 9.36
CA TYR A 104 13.00 7.76 9.31
C TYR A 104 13.72 8.71 8.35
N GLN A 105 14.81 9.31 8.83
CA GLN A 105 15.66 10.22 8.09
C GLN A 105 16.94 9.52 7.62
N ALA A 106 17.60 10.08 6.61
CA ALA A 106 18.79 9.50 6.02
C ALA A 106 19.89 9.24 7.07
N PRO A 107 20.64 8.12 6.98
CA PRO A 107 21.61 7.74 8.01
C PRO A 107 22.76 8.75 8.14
N CYS A 108 23.12 9.40 7.03
CA CYS A 108 24.14 10.44 6.94
C CYS A 108 23.66 11.84 7.34
N GLY A 109 22.37 12.05 7.54
CA GLY A 109 21.80 13.34 7.97
C GLY A 109 21.99 13.61 9.46
N THR A 110 21.48 14.75 9.93
CA THR A 110 21.51 15.13 11.36
C THR A 110 20.22 14.81 12.10
N ARG A 111 19.11 14.62 11.37
CA ARG A 111 17.78 14.40 11.94
C ARG A 111 17.57 12.96 12.41
N THR A 112 16.63 12.80 13.33
CA THR A 112 16.24 11.52 13.94
C THR A 112 14.73 11.30 13.86
N PRO A 113 14.24 10.04 13.89
CA PRO A 113 15.02 8.80 13.92
C PRO A 113 15.70 8.52 12.58
N LYS A 114 16.84 7.82 12.58
CA LYS A 114 17.58 7.48 11.36
C LYS A 114 17.22 6.09 10.86
N MET A 115 17.06 5.94 9.55
CA MET A 115 17.09 4.60 8.95
C MET A 115 18.48 3.98 9.11
N SER A 116 18.56 2.67 8.97
CA SER A 116 19.81 1.93 9.00
C SER A 116 20.71 2.34 7.83
N ALA A 117 22.02 2.41 8.09
CA ALA A 117 23.00 2.54 7.01
C ALA A 117 23.19 1.24 6.21
N ASN A 118 22.67 0.10 6.70
CA ASN A 118 22.64 -1.16 5.96
C ASN A 118 21.44 -1.16 4.98
N PRO A 119 21.66 -1.28 3.66
CA PRO A 119 20.59 -1.21 2.66
C PRO A 119 19.48 -2.25 2.84
N ALA A 120 19.81 -3.49 3.21
CA ALA A 120 18.82 -4.54 3.40
C ALA A 120 17.92 -4.26 4.61
N THR A 121 18.51 -3.79 5.72
CA THR A 121 17.73 -3.35 6.89
C THR A 121 16.89 -2.11 6.56
N ALA A 122 17.47 -1.14 5.84
CA ALA A 122 16.77 0.08 5.43
C ALA A 122 15.53 -0.25 4.58
N ARG A 123 15.63 -1.21 3.66
CA ARG A 123 14.49 -1.72 2.89
C ARG A 123 13.37 -2.28 3.76
N THR A 124 13.71 -3.12 4.74
CA THR A 124 12.73 -3.64 5.71
C THR A 124 12.08 -2.52 6.54
N GLN A 125 12.85 -1.50 6.91
CA GLN A 125 12.31 -0.32 7.61
C GLN A 125 11.35 0.48 6.73
N GLY A 126 11.63 0.61 5.43
CA GLY A 126 10.75 1.25 4.46
C GLY A 126 9.39 0.56 4.39
N GLY A 127 9.37 -0.78 4.29
CA GLY A 127 8.12 -1.55 4.32
C GLY A 127 7.35 -1.38 5.64
N SER A 128 8.05 -1.37 6.78
CA SER A 128 7.42 -1.18 8.10
C SER A 128 6.83 0.23 8.26
N ALA A 129 7.52 1.25 7.72
CA ALA A 129 7.02 2.61 7.68
C ALA A 129 5.75 2.71 6.80
N ALA A 130 5.74 2.05 5.64
CA ALA A 130 4.58 2.01 4.75
C ALA A 130 3.35 1.40 5.44
N ASP A 131 3.53 0.29 6.18
CA ASP A 131 2.43 -0.32 6.95
C ASP A 131 1.86 0.61 8.02
N SER A 132 2.73 1.36 8.69
CA SER A 132 2.35 2.33 9.70
C SER A 132 1.58 3.51 9.09
N ALA A 133 2.08 4.03 7.96
CA ALA A 133 1.47 5.15 7.25
C ALA A 133 0.12 4.79 6.64
N VAL A 134 -0.02 3.58 6.07
CA VAL A 134 -1.31 3.07 5.59
C VAL A 134 -2.31 2.94 6.75
N SER A 135 -1.88 2.41 7.89
CA SER A 135 -2.76 2.29 9.06
C SER A 135 -3.27 3.66 9.54
N ALA A 136 -2.39 4.68 9.54
CA ALA A 136 -2.77 6.05 9.87
C ALA A 136 -3.71 6.67 8.82
N ALA A 137 -3.43 6.46 7.53
CA ALA A 137 -4.28 6.91 6.43
C ALA A 137 -5.70 6.31 6.53
N GLN A 138 -5.79 4.99 6.75
CA GLN A 138 -7.05 4.29 6.92
C GLN A 138 -7.84 4.79 8.14
N ALA A 139 -7.18 5.03 9.27
CA ALA A 139 -7.82 5.61 10.45
C ALA A 139 -8.39 7.01 10.22
N LEU A 140 -7.84 7.75 9.25
CA LEU A 140 -8.33 9.06 8.82
C LEU A 140 -9.34 8.99 7.66
N GLY A 141 -9.68 7.79 7.16
CA GLY A 141 -10.57 7.61 6.02
C GLY A 141 -9.94 7.93 4.65
N ILE A 142 -8.61 7.96 4.56
CA ILE A 142 -7.86 8.11 3.31
C ILE A 142 -7.69 6.73 2.69
N GLY A 143 -8.49 6.45 1.66
CA GLY A 143 -8.62 5.12 1.06
C GLY A 143 -7.49 4.76 0.09
N ALA A 144 -7.53 3.50 -0.36
CA ALA A 144 -6.67 2.97 -1.41
C ALA A 144 -6.70 3.84 -2.69
N GLY A 145 -5.63 3.78 -3.47
CA GLY A 145 -5.36 4.64 -4.63
C GLY A 145 -4.79 6.01 -4.26
N SER A 146 -4.78 6.38 -2.98
CA SER A 146 -4.13 7.62 -2.51
C SER A 146 -2.61 7.49 -2.53
N THR A 147 -1.92 8.61 -2.72
CA THR A 147 -0.46 8.72 -2.61
C THR A 147 -0.07 9.11 -1.19
N ILE A 148 0.95 8.44 -0.63
CA ILE A 148 1.55 8.82 0.65
C ILE A 148 3.00 9.25 0.39
N TYR A 149 3.36 10.45 0.82
CA TYR A 149 4.68 11.02 0.60
C TYR A 149 5.56 10.76 1.82
N ASN A 150 6.65 10.02 1.60
CA ASN A 150 7.70 9.87 2.60
C ASN A 150 8.56 11.13 2.62
N ASP A 151 8.68 11.77 3.78
CA ASP A 151 9.46 12.98 3.97
C ASP A 151 10.87 12.62 4.47
N ILE A 152 11.84 12.77 3.58
CA ILE A 152 13.28 12.63 3.87
C ILE A 152 13.93 13.97 3.60
N GLU A 153 14.26 14.65 4.68
CA GLU A 153 14.91 15.95 4.68
C GLU A 153 16.30 15.89 4.03
N HIS A 154 16.82 17.05 3.66
CA HIS A 154 18.14 17.17 3.02
C HIS A 154 19.22 16.36 3.75
N TYR A 155 20.05 15.64 2.98
CA TYR A 155 21.17 14.87 3.50
C TYR A 155 22.41 14.93 2.60
N PRO A 156 23.63 14.73 3.16
CA PRO A 156 24.84 14.59 2.35
C PRO A 156 24.80 13.32 1.49
N SER A 157 24.74 13.46 0.16
CA SER A 157 24.67 12.31 -0.75
C SER A 157 26.02 11.63 -0.95
N THR A 158 26.36 10.70 -0.05
CA THR A 158 27.46 9.74 -0.26
C THR A 158 26.94 8.44 -0.85
N ALA A 159 27.79 7.66 -1.53
CA ALA A 159 27.36 6.41 -2.17
C ALA A 159 26.66 5.43 -1.19
N SER A 160 27.17 5.27 0.03
CA SER A 160 26.56 4.41 1.04
C SER A 160 25.24 4.97 1.58
N CYS A 161 25.13 6.30 1.74
CA CYS A 161 23.90 6.91 2.19
C CYS A 161 22.80 6.82 1.13
N LYS A 162 23.16 7.13 -0.14
CA LYS A 162 22.29 6.98 -1.30
C LYS A 162 21.74 5.56 -1.40
N ALA A 163 22.60 4.55 -1.30
CA ALA A 163 22.18 3.15 -1.36
C ALA A 163 21.19 2.77 -0.23
N ALA A 164 21.39 3.28 0.98
CA ALA A 164 20.47 3.06 2.10
C ALA A 164 19.11 3.75 1.87
N VAL A 165 19.12 5.02 1.45
CA VAL A 165 17.89 5.79 1.19
C VAL A 165 17.09 5.18 0.04
N LEU A 166 17.74 4.87 -1.09
CA LEU A 166 17.05 4.25 -2.23
C LEU A 166 16.51 2.85 -1.90
N SER A 167 17.21 2.08 -1.06
CA SER A 167 16.71 0.79 -0.58
C SER A 167 15.51 0.94 0.37
N PHE A 168 15.55 1.92 1.27
CA PHE A 168 14.41 2.28 2.11
C PHE A 168 13.18 2.65 1.26
N LEU A 169 13.35 3.54 0.28
CA LEU A 169 12.28 3.96 -0.63
C LEU A 169 11.76 2.82 -1.49
N SER A 170 12.61 1.84 -1.85
CA SER A 170 12.16 0.65 -2.57
C SER A 170 11.21 -0.21 -1.73
N GLY A 171 11.59 -0.48 -0.48
CA GLY A 171 10.73 -1.24 0.44
C GLY A 171 9.45 -0.49 0.83
N TRP A 172 9.52 0.83 0.93
CA TRP A 172 8.37 1.72 1.09
C TRP A 172 7.40 1.58 -0.09
N THR A 173 7.90 1.70 -1.31
CA THR A 173 7.11 1.65 -2.54
C THR A 173 6.42 0.31 -2.73
N GLU A 174 7.19 -0.78 -2.68
CA GLU A 174 6.66 -2.14 -2.84
C GLU A 174 5.57 -2.45 -1.83
N ARG A 175 5.77 -2.00 -0.58
CA ARG A 175 4.79 -2.26 0.46
C ARG A 175 3.53 -1.41 0.27
N LEU A 176 3.64 -0.14 -0.13
CA LEU A 176 2.47 0.67 -0.46
C LEU A 176 1.66 0.06 -1.59
N HIS A 177 2.31 -0.42 -2.67
CA HIS A 177 1.63 -1.10 -3.77
C HIS A 177 0.89 -2.35 -3.31
N VAL A 178 1.51 -3.20 -2.48
CA VAL A 178 0.84 -4.36 -1.86
C VAL A 178 -0.37 -3.95 -1.01
N ARG A 179 -0.34 -2.76 -0.41
CA ARG A 179 -1.44 -2.21 0.40
C ARG A 179 -2.46 -1.42 -0.42
N GLY A 180 -2.27 -1.28 -1.73
CA GLY A 180 -3.15 -0.56 -2.64
C GLY A 180 -3.00 0.97 -2.59
N TYR A 181 -1.83 1.48 -2.21
CA TYR A 181 -1.50 2.92 -2.17
C TYR A 181 -0.34 3.23 -3.12
N LEU A 182 -0.23 4.50 -3.52
CA LEU A 182 0.88 5.01 -4.32
C LEU A 182 1.95 5.63 -3.42
N SER A 183 3.19 5.56 -3.88
CA SER A 183 4.39 6.06 -3.22
C SER A 183 4.81 7.44 -3.73
N GLY A 184 4.97 8.38 -2.81
CA GLY A 184 5.62 9.66 -3.09
C GLY A 184 6.84 9.85 -2.19
N MET A 185 7.72 10.77 -2.58
CA MET A 185 8.81 11.24 -1.72
C MET A 185 8.90 12.77 -1.75
N TYR A 186 8.99 13.39 -0.58
CA TYR A 186 9.47 14.75 -0.42
C TYR A 186 10.96 14.75 -0.06
N SER A 187 11.74 15.59 -0.74
CA SER A 187 13.14 15.85 -0.36
C SER A 187 13.71 17.10 -1.02
N SER A 188 14.90 17.51 -0.59
CA SER A 188 15.65 18.60 -1.21
C SER A 188 16.10 18.27 -2.63
N GLY A 189 15.87 19.21 -3.55
CA GLY A 189 16.34 19.17 -4.95
C GLY A 189 17.80 18.74 -5.08
N SER A 190 18.68 19.33 -4.28
CA SER A 190 20.13 19.10 -4.35
C SER A 190 20.62 17.78 -3.72
N SER A 191 19.72 16.98 -3.14
CA SER A 191 20.07 15.70 -2.50
C SER A 191 19.11 14.58 -2.91
N GLY A 192 18.09 14.27 -2.11
CA GLY A 192 17.23 13.11 -2.33
C GLY A 192 16.51 13.09 -3.68
N ILE A 193 16.10 14.26 -4.18
CA ILE A 193 15.49 14.38 -5.52
C ILE A 193 16.49 14.00 -6.61
N ARG A 194 17.69 14.58 -6.58
CA ARG A 194 18.78 14.22 -7.50
C ARG A 194 19.12 12.73 -7.41
N ASP A 195 19.18 12.17 -6.21
CA ASP A 195 19.51 10.75 -6.00
C ASP A 195 18.46 9.81 -6.59
N VAL A 196 17.17 10.11 -6.42
CA VAL A 196 16.08 9.34 -7.03
C VAL A 196 16.10 9.47 -8.56
N CYS A 197 16.35 10.67 -9.09
CA CYS A 197 16.39 10.88 -10.53
C CYS A 197 17.64 10.28 -11.19
N ASP A 198 18.80 10.30 -10.54
CA ASP A 198 20.01 9.59 -10.99
C ASP A 198 19.75 8.07 -11.07
N ALA A 199 18.95 7.53 -10.14
CA ALA A 199 18.59 6.11 -10.08
C ALA A 199 17.34 5.74 -10.88
N TYR A 200 16.75 6.67 -11.65
CA TYR A 200 15.44 6.49 -12.29
C TYR A 200 15.31 5.23 -13.17
N ASN A 201 16.40 4.85 -13.83
CA ASN A 201 16.49 3.65 -14.69
C ASN A 201 17.31 2.52 -14.06
N ASP A 202 17.74 2.66 -12.81
CA ASP A 202 18.49 1.62 -12.10
C ASP A 202 17.52 0.57 -11.55
N THR A 203 17.55 -0.62 -12.16
CA THR A 203 16.69 -1.75 -11.78
C THR A 203 17.00 -2.32 -10.39
N ALA A 204 18.08 -1.89 -9.74
CA ALA A 204 18.35 -2.25 -8.34
C ALA A 204 17.36 -1.60 -7.36
N TYR A 205 16.68 -0.53 -7.77
CA TYR A 205 15.78 0.25 -6.92
C TYR A 205 14.39 0.35 -7.55
N THR A 206 13.37 0.32 -6.70
CA THR A 206 11.98 0.45 -7.13
C THR A 206 11.63 1.92 -7.28
N ARG A 207 11.12 2.27 -8.46
CA ARG A 207 10.77 3.65 -8.80
C ARG A 207 9.55 4.10 -8.01
N LEU A 208 9.63 5.30 -7.42
CA LEU A 208 8.48 5.96 -6.80
C LEU A 208 7.39 6.27 -7.83
N ASP A 209 6.16 6.48 -7.39
CA ASP A 209 5.06 6.89 -8.27
C ASP A 209 5.04 8.40 -8.50
N GLN A 210 5.43 9.20 -7.49
CA GLN A 210 5.44 10.66 -7.55
C GLN A 210 6.62 11.28 -6.79
N LEU A 211 7.01 12.49 -7.19
CA LEU A 211 8.15 13.23 -6.66
C LEU A 211 7.71 14.60 -6.13
N TRP A 212 8.11 14.95 -4.92
CA TRP A 212 7.86 16.26 -4.32
C TRP A 212 9.17 16.99 -4.04
N ILE A 213 9.47 17.96 -4.89
CA ILE A 213 10.76 18.63 -4.98
C ILE A 213 10.78 19.82 -4.03
N ALA A 214 11.69 19.84 -3.06
CA ALA A 214 11.95 21.05 -2.29
C ALA A 214 13.05 21.88 -2.97
N TRP A 215 12.64 22.96 -3.63
CA TRP A 215 13.52 23.91 -4.30
C TRP A 215 12.91 25.31 -4.21
N TRP A 216 13.36 26.10 -3.24
CA TRP A 216 12.74 27.41 -2.97
C TRP A 216 13.18 28.50 -3.96
N ASN A 217 12.76 28.36 -5.22
CA ASN A 217 13.07 29.28 -6.32
C ASN A 217 12.00 30.36 -6.54
N GLY A 218 10.89 30.29 -5.80
CA GLY A 218 9.77 31.24 -5.90
C GLY A 218 8.84 31.03 -7.10
N VAL A 219 9.04 29.98 -7.91
CA VAL A 219 8.28 29.72 -9.14
C VAL A 219 7.24 28.63 -8.91
N ALA A 220 5.97 28.95 -9.13
CA ALA A 220 4.85 28.04 -8.91
C ALA A 220 4.60 27.15 -10.14
N ASP A 221 5.46 26.16 -10.34
CA ASP A 221 5.40 25.13 -11.38
C ASP A 221 5.89 23.77 -10.82
N THR A 222 6.09 22.77 -11.67
CA THR A 222 6.66 21.46 -11.30
C THR A 222 8.04 21.21 -11.94
N ASP A 223 8.73 22.28 -12.34
CA ASP A 223 10.08 22.18 -12.89
C ASP A 223 11.08 21.80 -11.78
N ALA A 224 11.92 20.81 -12.05
CA ALA A 224 12.98 20.36 -11.15
C ALA A 224 14.34 20.99 -11.49
N GLY A 225 14.43 21.76 -12.57
CA GLY A 225 15.66 22.33 -13.11
C GLY A 225 16.75 21.27 -13.27
N SER A 226 17.97 21.60 -12.84
CA SER A 226 19.12 20.68 -12.91
C SER A 226 19.08 19.51 -11.91
N TYR A 227 18.01 19.34 -11.13
CA TYR A 227 17.91 18.28 -10.12
C TYR A 227 17.24 17.02 -10.67
N CYS A 228 16.40 17.12 -11.69
CA CYS A 228 15.75 15.96 -12.31
C CYS A 228 15.45 16.24 -13.80
N PRO A 229 15.85 15.38 -14.74
CA PRO A 229 15.50 15.52 -16.16
C PRO A 229 13.99 15.60 -16.38
N ASP A 230 13.53 16.44 -17.31
CA ASP A 230 12.10 16.68 -17.58
C ASP A 230 11.30 15.42 -17.94
N ASP A 231 11.92 14.47 -18.64
CA ASP A 231 11.28 13.22 -19.04
C ASP A 231 11.00 12.28 -17.86
N TYR A 232 11.62 12.49 -16.70
CA TYR A 232 11.42 11.65 -15.52
C TYR A 232 10.25 12.16 -14.70
N TYR A 233 9.28 11.30 -14.38
CA TYR A 233 8.06 11.74 -13.68
C TYR A 233 7.24 12.78 -14.48
N ALA A 234 7.34 12.77 -15.81
CA ALA A 234 6.69 13.75 -16.69
C ALA A 234 5.15 13.60 -16.78
N ASN A 235 4.60 12.44 -16.42
CA ASN A 235 3.21 12.10 -16.67
C ASN A 235 2.29 12.50 -15.50
N HIS A 236 2.32 13.78 -15.09
CA HIS A 236 1.60 14.28 -13.92
C HIS A 236 2.01 13.56 -12.63
N GLN A 237 3.31 13.57 -12.32
CA GLN A 237 3.88 12.85 -11.18
C GLN A 237 4.75 13.76 -10.28
N ARG A 238 4.55 15.07 -10.34
CA ARG A 238 5.43 16.03 -9.68
C ARG A 238 4.68 17.01 -8.79
N LEU A 239 5.30 17.32 -7.66
CA LEU A 239 4.98 18.42 -6.76
C LEU A 239 6.25 19.21 -6.53
N HIS A 240 6.10 20.47 -6.19
CA HIS A 240 7.21 21.39 -5.97
C HIS A 240 6.90 22.31 -4.81
N GLN A 241 7.67 22.21 -3.73
CA GLN A 241 7.70 23.20 -2.67
C GLN A 241 8.62 24.34 -3.11
N TYR A 242 8.01 25.41 -3.63
CA TYR A 242 8.73 26.52 -4.28
C TYR A 242 9.04 27.69 -3.34
N ALA A 243 8.49 27.67 -2.12
CA ALA A 243 8.85 28.62 -1.05
C ALA A 243 8.52 28.00 0.31
N GLY A 244 9.45 28.08 1.27
CA GLY A 244 9.21 27.65 2.64
C GLY A 244 9.06 28.81 3.61
N GLU A 245 8.43 28.50 4.75
CA GLU A 245 8.34 29.29 5.96
C GLU A 245 7.68 30.67 5.81
N VAL A 246 6.80 30.83 4.83
CA VAL A 246 6.10 32.09 4.57
C VAL A 246 4.89 32.24 5.48
N THR A 247 4.59 33.47 5.89
CA THR A 247 3.37 33.79 6.65
C THR A 247 2.39 34.51 5.76
N GLU A 248 1.18 33.99 5.65
CA GLU A 248 0.13 34.55 4.82
C GLU A 248 -1.16 34.75 5.59
N THR A 249 -1.96 35.73 5.15
CA THR A 249 -3.27 36.04 5.71
C THR A 249 -4.32 35.98 4.61
N TRP A 250 -5.29 35.09 4.76
CA TRP A 250 -6.42 34.95 3.83
C TRP A 250 -7.74 34.87 4.61
N GLY A 251 -8.74 35.63 4.18
CA GLY A 251 -10.03 35.68 4.87
C GLY A 251 -9.92 36.07 6.34
N GLY A 252 -8.93 36.90 6.70
CA GLY A 252 -8.65 37.31 8.08
C GLY A 252 -7.90 36.30 8.95
N VAL A 253 -7.51 35.14 8.41
CA VAL A 253 -6.78 34.09 9.15
C VAL A 253 -5.34 34.01 8.69
N THR A 254 -4.40 34.12 9.64
CA THR A 254 -2.96 34.03 9.39
C THR A 254 -2.42 32.63 9.67
N ILE A 255 -1.66 32.05 8.73
CA ILE A 255 -1.01 30.74 8.88
C ILE A 255 0.41 30.83 8.33
N ARG A 256 1.37 30.21 9.02
CA ARG A 256 2.73 29.97 8.49
C ARG A 256 2.71 28.68 7.67
N ILE A 257 3.09 28.77 6.41
CA ILE A 257 2.98 27.69 5.43
C ILE A 257 4.26 27.55 4.62
N ASP A 258 4.39 26.41 3.97
CA ASP A 258 5.23 26.22 2.81
C ASP A 258 4.35 26.16 1.56
N ARG A 259 4.73 26.86 0.50
CA ARG A 259 3.96 26.95 -0.74
C ARG A 259 4.33 25.82 -1.68
N ASN A 260 3.31 25.15 -2.20
CA ASN A 260 3.45 24.03 -3.11
C ASN A 260 2.72 24.29 -4.44
N TYR A 261 3.25 23.71 -5.50
CA TYR A 261 2.54 23.55 -6.77
C TYR A 261 2.51 22.07 -7.12
N LEU A 262 1.36 21.60 -7.60
CA LEU A 262 1.12 20.20 -7.90
C LEU A 262 0.76 20.07 -9.37
N ASP A 263 1.33 19.07 -10.01
CA ASP A 263 0.83 18.47 -11.24
C ASP A 263 0.84 16.96 -11.06
N VAL A 264 -0.27 16.47 -10.53
CA VAL A 264 -0.42 15.08 -10.09
C VAL A 264 -1.65 14.45 -10.69
N SER A 265 -1.50 13.20 -11.08
CA SER A 265 -2.61 12.30 -11.33
C SER A 265 -2.24 10.93 -10.78
N PRO A 266 -3.20 10.16 -10.23
CA PRO A 266 -3.08 8.72 -10.29
C PRO A 266 -2.84 8.37 -11.75
N PRO A 267 -2.04 7.33 -12.05
CA PRO A 267 -1.76 6.93 -13.41
C PRO A 267 -3.04 6.96 -14.27
N GLN A 268 -3.01 7.74 -15.37
CA GLN A 268 -4.10 7.83 -16.34
C GLN A 268 -3.96 6.62 -17.26
N GLY A 269 -4.71 5.57 -16.96
CA GLY A 269 -4.43 4.19 -17.41
C GLY A 269 -3.82 3.40 -16.24
N PRO A 270 -3.85 2.06 -16.25
CA PRO A 270 -3.22 1.33 -15.17
C PRO A 270 -1.73 1.74 -15.06
N PRO A 271 -1.11 1.69 -13.87
CA PRO A 271 0.23 2.24 -13.57
C PRO A 271 1.32 1.82 -14.57
N PRO A 272 2.55 2.40 -14.53
CA PRO A 272 3.71 1.73 -15.12
C PRO A 272 3.91 0.42 -14.34
N GLY A 273 3.30 -0.64 -14.86
CA GLY A 273 2.71 -1.69 -14.04
C GLY A 273 1.24 -1.81 -14.41
N GLU A 274 0.96 -2.08 -15.70
CA GLU A 274 -0.34 -2.61 -16.10
C GLU A 274 -0.67 -3.70 -15.07
N GLU A 275 -1.80 -3.63 -14.37
CA GLU A 275 -2.30 -4.72 -13.51
C GLU A 275 -2.63 -5.90 -14.40
N TRP A 276 -1.60 -6.44 -15.03
CA TRP A 276 -1.65 -7.70 -15.67
C TRP A 276 -1.85 -8.68 -14.54
N THR A 277 -3.10 -9.06 -14.38
CA THR A 277 -3.49 -10.21 -13.62
C THR A 277 -3.82 -11.31 -14.60
N ALA A 278 -3.31 -12.49 -14.32
CA ALA A 278 -3.76 -13.70 -14.99
C ALA A 278 -4.15 -14.70 -13.92
N THR A 279 -5.32 -15.31 -14.09
CA THR A 279 -5.75 -16.44 -13.28
C THR A 279 -5.80 -17.67 -14.17
N VAL A 280 -5.10 -18.72 -13.74
CA VAL A 280 -5.10 -20.02 -14.42
C VAL A 280 -5.75 -21.01 -13.48
N ASP A 281 -6.94 -21.44 -13.84
CA ASP A 281 -7.72 -22.50 -13.19
C ASP A 281 -7.36 -23.87 -13.80
N ASN A 282 -7.53 -24.96 -13.05
CA ASN A 282 -7.17 -26.31 -13.49
C ASN A 282 -8.05 -26.88 -14.62
N SER A 283 -9.18 -26.24 -14.92
CA SER A 283 -10.01 -26.53 -16.10
C SER A 283 -9.67 -25.63 -17.30
N GLY A 284 -8.81 -24.62 -17.10
CA GLY A 284 -8.41 -23.65 -18.10
C GLY A 284 -7.31 -24.14 -19.06
N PRO A 285 -7.14 -23.45 -20.20
CA PRO A 285 -6.18 -23.85 -21.24
C PRO A 285 -4.70 -23.68 -20.83
N GLY A 286 -4.43 -22.95 -19.74
CA GLY A 286 -3.08 -22.79 -19.19
C GLY A 286 -2.68 -23.90 -18.21
N PHE A 287 -3.55 -24.87 -17.92
CA PHE A 287 -3.23 -25.94 -16.99
C PHE A 287 -2.77 -27.21 -17.72
N THR A 288 -1.74 -27.88 -17.21
CA THR A 288 -1.29 -29.17 -17.73
C THR A 288 -0.81 -30.07 -16.60
N ALA A 289 -1.26 -31.32 -16.59
CA ALA A 289 -0.86 -32.33 -15.62
C ALA A 289 -0.84 -33.72 -16.28
N SER A 290 -0.10 -34.66 -15.70
CA SER A 290 -0.09 -36.06 -16.16
C SER A 290 -1.44 -36.76 -15.92
N ALA A 291 -1.64 -37.91 -16.55
CA ALA A 291 -2.81 -38.77 -16.32
C ALA A 291 -2.93 -39.29 -14.88
N ASN A 292 -1.88 -39.14 -14.05
CA ASN A 292 -1.91 -39.57 -12.65
C ASN A 292 -2.65 -38.58 -11.74
N TRP A 293 -3.07 -37.42 -12.24
CA TRP A 293 -3.82 -36.42 -11.50
C TRP A 293 -5.33 -36.65 -11.70
N GLY A 294 -6.01 -37.12 -10.66
CA GLY A 294 -7.47 -37.27 -10.66
C GLY A 294 -8.17 -35.91 -10.60
N THR A 295 -9.48 -35.90 -10.87
CA THR A 295 -10.34 -34.70 -10.76
C THR A 295 -11.39 -34.90 -9.68
N SER A 296 -11.63 -33.88 -8.87
CA SER A 296 -12.63 -33.89 -7.80
C SER A 296 -13.39 -32.57 -7.75
N ALA A 297 -14.67 -32.62 -7.39
CA ALA A 297 -15.48 -31.44 -7.06
C ALA A 297 -16.02 -31.50 -5.62
N PHE A 298 -15.44 -32.38 -4.78
CA PHE A 298 -15.93 -32.67 -3.42
C PHE A 298 -16.00 -31.43 -2.53
N SER A 299 -14.93 -30.64 -2.47
CA SER A 299 -14.89 -29.46 -1.61
C SER A 299 -15.61 -28.28 -2.24
N ALA A 300 -16.48 -27.61 -1.46
CA ALA A 300 -17.10 -26.34 -1.84
C ALA A 300 -16.11 -25.16 -1.85
N GLN A 301 -14.90 -25.34 -1.31
CA GLN A 301 -13.84 -24.34 -1.31
C GLN A 301 -13.04 -24.29 -2.62
N ARG A 302 -13.35 -25.14 -3.61
CA ARG A 302 -12.66 -25.15 -4.91
C ARG A 302 -12.84 -23.81 -5.65
N PHE A 303 -11.84 -23.40 -6.40
CA PHE A 303 -12.01 -22.38 -7.42
C PHE A 303 -12.62 -23.05 -8.67
N GLY A 304 -13.51 -22.35 -9.37
CA GLY A 304 -14.16 -22.92 -10.55
C GLY A 304 -15.02 -24.17 -10.27
N ALA A 305 -15.01 -25.12 -11.22
CA ALA A 305 -15.92 -26.25 -11.24
C ALA A 305 -15.41 -27.47 -10.47
N ASP A 306 -14.09 -27.71 -10.47
CA ASP A 306 -13.41 -28.87 -9.93
C ASP A 306 -11.96 -28.52 -9.56
N TYR A 307 -11.18 -29.48 -9.08
CA TYR A 307 -9.75 -29.36 -8.83
C TYR A 307 -9.06 -30.70 -9.09
N ARG A 308 -7.74 -30.69 -9.26
CA ARG A 308 -6.94 -31.92 -9.41
C ARG A 308 -6.37 -32.39 -8.09
N PHE A 309 -6.22 -33.71 -7.95
CA PHE A 309 -5.60 -34.31 -6.78
C PHE A 309 -4.72 -35.51 -7.14
N ALA A 310 -3.75 -35.78 -6.29
CA ALA A 310 -2.72 -36.77 -6.51
C ALA A 310 -2.16 -37.35 -5.21
N SER A 311 -1.86 -38.64 -5.18
CA SER A 311 -1.03 -39.21 -4.11
C SER A 311 0.43 -38.75 -4.28
N PRO A 312 1.15 -38.44 -3.19
CA PRO A 312 2.56 -38.08 -3.24
C PRO A 312 3.41 -39.26 -3.72
N VAL A 313 4.50 -38.98 -4.43
CA VAL A 313 5.47 -39.99 -4.91
C VAL A 313 6.91 -39.49 -4.75
N SER A 314 7.88 -40.39 -4.86
CA SER A 314 9.32 -40.07 -4.74
C SER A 314 9.95 -39.53 -6.04
N SER A 315 9.13 -39.21 -7.05
CA SER A 315 9.54 -38.64 -8.34
C SER A 315 8.73 -37.38 -8.63
N SER A 316 9.33 -36.42 -9.32
CA SER A 316 8.62 -35.20 -9.72
C SER A 316 7.59 -35.50 -10.81
N ASP A 317 6.34 -35.14 -10.55
CA ASP A 317 5.23 -35.13 -11.50
C ASP A 317 4.40 -33.88 -11.16
N VAL A 318 4.54 -32.85 -12.00
CA VAL A 318 4.10 -31.49 -11.69
C VAL A 318 2.83 -31.16 -12.45
N ALA A 319 1.84 -30.62 -11.73
CA ALA A 319 0.72 -29.91 -12.35
C ALA A 319 1.13 -28.45 -12.59
N TRP A 320 1.28 -28.08 -13.85
CA TRP A 320 1.79 -26.77 -14.29
C TRP A 320 0.66 -25.80 -14.65
N TYR A 321 0.89 -24.54 -14.30
CA TYR A 321 0.10 -23.38 -14.66
C TYR A 321 0.95 -22.46 -15.55
N ALA A 322 0.58 -22.41 -16.83
CA ALA A 322 1.19 -21.58 -17.84
C ALA A 322 0.46 -20.24 -17.97
N ALA A 323 1.25 -19.17 -18.08
CA ALA A 323 0.74 -17.83 -18.30
C ALA A 323 1.66 -17.05 -19.26
N THR A 324 1.10 -16.05 -19.94
CA THR A 324 1.82 -15.14 -20.84
C THR A 324 2.10 -13.83 -20.12
N THR A 325 3.22 -13.77 -19.41
CA THR A 325 3.65 -12.56 -18.70
C THR A 325 4.06 -11.47 -19.70
N PRO A 326 3.57 -10.23 -19.57
CA PRO A 326 3.81 -9.19 -20.56
C PRO A 326 5.26 -8.69 -20.58
N ALA A 327 5.99 -8.85 -19.48
CA ALA A 327 7.37 -8.40 -19.34
C ALA A 327 8.16 -9.34 -18.41
N THR A 328 9.48 -9.20 -18.43
CA THR A 328 10.34 -9.80 -17.40
C THR A 328 10.33 -8.85 -16.22
N ASP A 329 9.64 -9.20 -15.15
CA ASP A 329 9.34 -8.27 -14.06
C ASP A 329 9.02 -9.00 -12.75
N SER A 330 8.77 -8.25 -11.67
CA SER A 330 8.28 -8.77 -10.41
C SER A 330 6.78 -9.09 -10.48
N TYR A 331 6.41 -10.27 -10.00
CA TYR A 331 5.01 -10.71 -9.93
C TYR A 331 4.70 -11.24 -8.54
N ALA A 332 3.63 -10.75 -7.93
CA ALA A 332 3.00 -11.39 -6.77
C ALA A 332 2.25 -12.65 -7.23
N ILE A 333 2.57 -13.78 -6.60
CA ILE A 333 1.97 -15.08 -6.91
C ILE A 333 1.08 -15.51 -5.75
N ASN A 334 -0.19 -15.78 -6.08
CA ASN A 334 -1.16 -16.32 -5.14
C ASN A 334 -1.70 -17.65 -5.67
N VAL A 335 -1.97 -18.58 -4.77
CA VAL A 335 -2.56 -19.87 -5.08
C VAL A 335 -3.90 -20.04 -4.39
N TRP A 336 -4.78 -20.81 -5.00
CA TRP A 336 -6.03 -21.24 -4.42
C TRP A 336 -6.01 -22.76 -4.30
N TYR A 337 -6.54 -23.28 -3.21
CA TYR A 337 -6.80 -24.70 -3.02
C TYR A 337 -7.94 -24.89 -2.01
N PRO A 338 -8.73 -25.97 -2.08
CA PRO A 338 -9.57 -26.39 -0.99
C PRO A 338 -8.72 -26.92 0.17
N ALA A 339 -9.10 -26.63 1.41
CA ALA A 339 -8.44 -27.17 2.60
C ALA A 339 -9.21 -28.35 3.19
N ASP A 340 -8.49 -29.42 3.50
CA ASP A 340 -9.03 -30.63 4.13
C ASP A 340 -7.90 -31.35 4.91
N ALA A 341 -8.24 -32.02 6.02
CA ALA A 341 -7.26 -32.74 6.83
C ALA A 341 -6.56 -33.89 6.07
N GLY A 342 -7.20 -34.43 5.03
CA GLY A 342 -6.65 -35.44 4.12
C GLY A 342 -5.73 -34.89 3.03
N TYR A 343 -5.52 -33.57 2.95
CA TYR A 343 -4.62 -32.96 1.96
C TYR A 343 -3.19 -32.77 2.48
N ASN A 344 -2.29 -32.47 1.57
CA ASN A 344 -0.86 -32.50 1.83
C ASN A 344 -0.42 -31.34 2.72
N ASN A 345 0.29 -31.65 3.80
CA ASN A 345 0.78 -30.65 4.74
C ASN A 345 2.08 -29.97 4.30
N LEU A 346 2.73 -30.47 3.24
CA LEU A 346 4.00 -29.98 2.70
C LEU A 346 3.98 -29.98 1.17
N ALA A 347 2.92 -29.44 0.56
CA ALA A 347 2.80 -29.38 -0.89
C ALA A 347 3.84 -28.42 -1.49
N PRO A 348 4.74 -28.88 -2.37
CA PRO A 348 5.78 -28.05 -2.97
C PRO A 348 5.26 -27.36 -4.22
N TYR A 349 5.19 -26.03 -4.15
CA TYR A 349 4.98 -25.16 -5.29
C TYR A 349 6.33 -24.75 -5.88
N ILE A 350 6.45 -24.83 -7.20
CA ILE A 350 7.64 -24.48 -7.97
C ILE A 350 7.31 -23.23 -8.77
N VAL A 351 8.14 -22.19 -8.65
CA VAL A 351 8.03 -20.95 -9.42
C VAL A 351 9.22 -20.86 -10.38
N ALA A 352 8.96 -20.78 -11.68
CA ALA A 352 9.97 -20.65 -12.71
C ALA A 352 10.41 -19.18 -12.84
N THR A 353 11.55 -18.85 -12.23
CA THR A 353 12.11 -17.49 -12.22
C THR A 353 13.21 -17.31 -13.26
N THR A 354 13.68 -16.08 -13.45
CA THR A 354 14.80 -15.75 -14.35
C THR A 354 16.13 -16.38 -13.93
N THR A 355 16.27 -16.80 -12.66
CA THR A 355 17.51 -17.41 -12.12
C THR A 355 17.39 -18.92 -11.90
N GLY A 356 16.29 -19.53 -12.35
CA GLY A 356 15.97 -20.94 -12.16
C GLY A 356 14.71 -21.16 -11.33
N ASN A 357 14.42 -22.42 -11.02
CA ASN A 357 13.23 -22.78 -10.26
C ASN A 357 13.42 -22.52 -8.76
N GLN A 358 12.46 -21.86 -8.14
CA GLN A 358 12.36 -21.67 -6.69
C GLN A 358 11.19 -22.47 -6.14
N SER A 359 11.33 -23.05 -4.93
CA SER A 359 10.28 -23.87 -4.31
C SER A 359 9.74 -23.24 -3.03
N VAL A 360 8.41 -23.25 -2.87
CA VAL A 360 7.69 -22.81 -1.69
C VAL A 360 6.82 -23.96 -1.19
N THR A 361 6.92 -24.28 0.10
CA THR A 361 6.12 -25.33 0.73
C THR A 361 4.84 -24.74 1.32
N VAL A 362 3.69 -25.33 1.00
CA VAL A 362 2.37 -24.91 1.47
C VAL A 362 1.66 -26.04 2.20
N ASN A 363 1.04 -25.70 3.34
CA ASN A 363 0.18 -26.62 4.07
C ASN A 363 -1.27 -26.54 3.56
N GLN A 364 -1.67 -27.50 2.72
CA GLN A 364 -3.00 -27.53 2.11
C GLN A 364 -4.12 -28.02 3.06
N ARG A 365 -3.81 -28.26 4.34
CA ARG A 365 -4.84 -28.58 5.35
C ARG A 365 -5.52 -27.34 5.93
N THR A 366 -4.98 -26.16 5.64
CA THR A 366 -5.40 -24.89 6.24
C THR A 366 -5.37 -23.76 5.21
N GLY A 367 -6.16 -22.71 5.43
CA GLY A 367 -6.12 -21.50 4.58
C GLY A 367 -6.71 -21.68 3.18
N GLY A 368 -7.43 -22.78 2.93
CA GLY A 368 -8.11 -23.00 1.66
C GLY A 368 -9.37 -22.15 1.47
N GLY A 369 -9.92 -22.17 0.26
CA GLY A 369 -11.12 -21.39 -0.10
C GLY A 369 -10.88 -19.88 -0.21
N GLN A 370 -9.62 -19.47 -0.35
CA GLN A 370 -9.19 -18.08 -0.52
C GLN A 370 -7.82 -18.05 -1.23
N TRP A 371 -7.43 -16.87 -1.72
CA TRP A 371 -6.10 -16.66 -2.30
C TRP A 371 -5.02 -16.63 -1.22
N VAL A 372 -4.09 -17.57 -1.27
CA VAL A 372 -2.95 -17.71 -0.37
C VAL A 372 -1.68 -17.21 -1.07
N PRO A 373 -0.93 -16.25 -0.51
CA PRO A 373 0.28 -15.73 -1.14
C PRO A 373 1.41 -16.77 -1.08
N LEU A 374 2.06 -17.04 -2.22
CA LEU A 374 3.34 -17.75 -2.26
C LEU A 374 4.53 -16.80 -2.08
N GLY A 375 4.42 -15.56 -2.56
CA GLY A 375 5.49 -14.56 -2.52
C GLY A 375 5.53 -13.69 -3.77
N VAL A 376 6.61 -12.91 -3.89
CA VAL A 376 6.92 -12.07 -5.06
C VAL A 376 8.15 -12.65 -5.75
N PHE A 377 8.05 -12.84 -7.07
CA PHE A 377 9.10 -13.49 -7.86
C PHE A 377 9.34 -12.73 -9.16
N THR A 378 10.60 -12.64 -9.59
CA THR A 378 10.92 -12.14 -10.93
C THR A 378 10.67 -13.22 -11.98
N LEU A 379 9.62 -13.06 -12.78
CA LEU A 379 9.26 -14.00 -13.84
C LEU A 379 9.80 -13.52 -15.20
N PRO A 380 10.26 -14.42 -16.09
CA PRO A 380 10.60 -14.05 -17.46
C PRO A 380 9.36 -13.66 -18.25
N ALA A 381 9.48 -12.74 -19.23
CA ALA A 381 8.43 -12.39 -20.18
C ALA A 381 7.98 -13.59 -21.04
N GLY A 382 6.80 -13.48 -21.64
CA GLY A 382 6.29 -14.42 -22.65
C GLY A 382 5.55 -15.64 -22.07
N ALA A 383 4.99 -16.43 -22.98
CA ALA A 383 4.21 -17.62 -22.63
C ALA A 383 5.09 -18.76 -22.10
N GLY A 384 4.64 -19.45 -21.06
CA GLY A 384 5.27 -20.67 -20.57
C GLY A 384 4.77 -21.07 -19.19
N ASN A 385 5.22 -22.23 -18.72
CA ASN A 385 4.95 -22.70 -17.35
C ASN A 385 5.61 -21.73 -16.36
N LYS A 386 4.81 -21.10 -15.50
CA LYS A 386 5.30 -20.12 -14.52
C LYS A 386 5.27 -20.66 -13.11
N VAL A 387 4.21 -21.37 -12.74
CA VAL A 387 4.03 -21.96 -11.41
C VAL A 387 3.55 -23.40 -11.58
N GLY A 388 4.01 -24.30 -10.74
CA GLY A 388 3.51 -25.67 -10.69
C GLY A 388 3.44 -26.19 -9.27
N VAL A 389 2.64 -27.23 -9.03
CA VAL A 389 2.63 -27.97 -7.77
C VAL A 389 3.04 -29.40 -8.04
N SER A 390 4.09 -29.86 -7.34
CA SER A 390 4.64 -31.21 -7.53
C SER A 390 4.09 -32.19 -6.52
N ARG A 391 3.89 -33.44 -6.92
CA ARG A 391 3.62 -34.53 -5.97
C ARG A 391 4.88 -35.12 -5.32
N TRP A 392 6.07 -34.57 -5.62
CA TRP A 392 7.33 -34.95 -4.97
C TRP A 392 7.45 -34.30 -3.59
N THR A 393 6.94 -34.96 -2.57
CA THR A 393 6.95 -34.45 -1.20
C THR A 393 7.05 -35.56 -0.16
N SER A 394 7.67 -35.25 0.97
CA SER A 394 7.62 -36.08 2.18
C SER A 394 6.37 -35.84 3.02
N GLY A 395 5.51 -34.90 2.62
CA GLY A 395 4.23 -34.64 3.26
C GLY A 395 3.22 -35.77 3.08
N THR A 396 2.23 -35.83 3.96
CA THR A 396 1.19 -36.87 3.96
C THR A 396 -0.14 -36.31 3.48
N GLY A 397 -0.94 -37.14 2.79
CA GLY A 397 -2.22 -36.72 2.21
C GLY A 397 -2.09 -36.31 0.74
N TYR A 398 -3.24 -36.13 0.09
CA TYR A 398 -3.29 -35.80 -1.34
C TYR A 398 -2.72 -34.41 -1.61
N VAL A 399 -1.89 -34.28 -2.64
CA VAL A 399 -1.49 -32.98 -3.18
C VAL A 399 -2.61 -32.49 -4.09
N VAL A 400 -3.01 -31.23 -3.92
CA VAL A 400 -4.12 -30.61 -4.64
C VAL A 400 -3.61 -29.50 -5.57
N ALA A 401 -4.18 -29.42 -6.77
CA ALA A 401 -3.91 -28.37 -7.75
C ALA A 401 -5.25 -27.81 -8.24
N ASP A 402 -5.49 -26.53 -7.99
CA ASP A 402 -6.75 -25.84 -8.29
C ASP A 402 -6.50 -24.57 -9.13
N ALA A 403 -6.09 -23.44 -8.54
CA ALA A 403 -5.83 -22.23 -9.32
C ALA A 403 -4.61 -21.42 -8.88
N VAL A 404 -4.04 -20.65 -9.81
CA VAL A 404 -2.95 -19.70 -9.57
C VAL A 404 -3.31 -18.33 -10.14
N ARG A 405 -3.06 -17.28 -9.37
CA ARG A 405 -3.17 -15.88 -9.80
C ARG A 405 -1.80 -15.21 -9.80
N PHE A 406 -1.46 -14.64 -10.95
CA PHE A 406 -0.28 -13.81 -11.17
C PHE A 406 -0.71 -12.36 -11.14
N THR A 407 0.06 -11.49 -10.49
CA THR A 407 -0.17 -10.04 -10.51
C THR A 407 1.16 -9.35 -10.71
N ARG A 408 1.34 -8.66 -11.83
CA ARG A 408 2.53 -7.83 -12.07
C ARG A 408 2.58 -6.71 -11.03
N LEU A 409 3.77 -6.41 -10.52
CA LEU A 409 4.03 -5.32 -9.58
C LEU A 409 4.66 -4.12 -10.26
#